data_AF-X1QRB2-F1
#
_entry.id   AF-X1QRB2-F1
#
_cell.length_a   1.000
_cell.length_b   1.000
_cell.length_c   1.000
_cell.angle_alpha   90.00
_cell.angle_beta   90.00
_cell.angle_gamma   90.00
#
_symmetry.space_group_name_H-M   'P 1'
#
loop_
_entity.id
_entity.type
_entity.pdbx_description
1 polymer ?
#
loop_
_entity_poly.entity_id
_entity_poly.type
_entity_poly.pdbx_seq_one_letter_code
_entity_poly.pdbx_strand_id
1 'polypeptide(L)'
;FTISGAVKAPHYVLGKTDAKQWRETIRSCPAPWAELESRKVILTLPSKVIRTLEDPEELMKFWDGIMDGYAELLGRDTERRRVERFVS
;
A
#
# COMPACT_ATOMS: atom_id res chain seq x y z
N PHE A 1 -2.82 -2.48 -24.76
CA PHE A 1 -4.29 -2.49 -24.53
C PHE A 1 -4.70 -1.10 -24.05
N THR A 2 -5.94 -0.67 -24.29
CA THR A 2 -6.46 0.63 -23.84
C THR A 2 -7.67 0.37 -22.95
N ILE A 3 -7.70 0.99 -21.77
CA ILE A 3 -8.84 0.91 -20.85
C ILE A 3 -9.62 2.22 -20.92
N SER A 4 -10.95 2.15 -21.11
CA SER A 4 -11.87 3.28 -21.08
C SER A 4 -12.88 3.16 -19.93
N GLY A 5 -13.37 4.28 -19.41
CA GLY A 5 -14.36 4.33 -18.32
C GLY A 5 -13.82 4.04 -16.91
N ALA A 6 -12.52 3.79 -16.75
CA ALA A 6 -11.90 3.58 -15.45
C ALA A 6 -11.67 4.90 -14.69
N VAL A 7 -11.73 4.83 -13.36
CA VAL A 7 -11.39 5.93 -12.45
C VAL A 7 -10.09 5.62 -11.71
N LYS A 8 -9.30 6.65 -11.40
CA LYS A 8 -8.05 6.48 -10.66
C LYS A 8 -8.33 6.06 -9.21
N ALA A 9 -7.58 5.09 -8.71
CA ALA A 9 -7.57 4.71 -7.31
C ALA A 9 -6.39 5.37 -6.57
N PRO A 10 -6.53 5.68 -5.26
CA PRO A 10 -5.37 6.00 -4.44
C PRO A 10 -4.45 4.78 -4.37
N HIS A 11 -3.26 4.88 -4.95
CA HIS A 11 -2.27 3.80 -4.95
C HIS A 11 -0.90 4.35 -4.54
N TYR A 12 -0.41 3.88 -3.40
CA TYR A 12 0.92 4.20 -2.90
C TYR A 12 1.83 2.98 -3.01
N VAL A 13 3.03 3.17 -3.54
CA VAL A 13 4.07 2.14 -3.59
C VAL A 13 5.32 2.64 -2.88
N LEU A 14 5.73 1.94 -1.82
CA LEU A 14 6.89 2.27 -1.01
C LEU A 14 8.15 2.39 -1.86
N GLY A 15 8.84 3.53 -1.76
CA GLY A 15 10.06 3.83 -2.53
C GLY A 15 9.84 4.19 -4.00
N LYS A 16 8.59 4.28 -4.47
CA LYS A 16 8.26 4.74 -5.85
C LYS A 16 7.32 5.94 -5.87
N THR A 17 6.31 5.96 -5.00
CA THR A 17 5.34 7.05 -4.94
C THR A 17 5.92 8.22 -4.16
N ASP A 18 5.94 9.41 -4.75
CA ASP A 18 6.39 10.63 -4.10
C ASP A 18 5.42 11.06 -2.98
N ALA A 19 5.99 11.44 -1.83
CA ALA A 19 5.21 11.78 -0.63
C ALA A 19 4.40 13.07 -0.80
N LYS A 20 4.92 14.06 -1.55
CA LYS A 20 4.18 15.29 -1.83
C LYS A 20 3.02 15.00 -2.78
N GLN A 21 3.28 14.26 -3.86
CA GLN A 21 2.26 13.82 -4.80
C GLN A 21 1.15 13.00 -4.12
N TRP A 22 1.52 12.14 -3.17
CA TRP A 22 0.58 11.40 -2.35
C TRP A 22 -0.42 12.32 -1.65
N ARG A 23 0.09 13.29 -0.88
CA ARG A 23 -0.73 14.21 -0.08
C ARG A 23 -1.58 15.14 -0.93
N GLU A 24 -1.02 15.66 -2.02
CA GLU A 24 -1.67 16.66 -2.86
C GLU A 24 -2.68 16.06 -3.83
N THR A 25 -2.47 14.83 -4.31
CA THR A 25 -3.25 14.29 -5.43
C THR A 25 -3.70 12.85 -5.26
N ILE A 26 -2.78 11.91 -4.97
CA ILE A 26 -3.08 10.48 -5.11
C ILE A 26 -4.09 10.02 -4.05
N ARG A 27 -3.93 10.43 -2.79
CA ARG A 27 -4.85 10.02 -1.69
C ARG A 27 -6.29 10.45 -1.90
N SER A 28 -6.52 11.47 -2.74
CA SER A 28 -7.82 12.04 -3.06
C SER A 28 -8.45 11.46 -4.33
N CYS A 29 -7.80 10.48 -4.98
CA CYS A 29 -8.35 9.84 -6.17
C CYS A 29 -9.74 9.21 -5.91
N PRO A 30 -10.64 9.22 -6.91
CA PRO A 30 -12.07 9.02 -6.68
C PRO A 30 -12.50 7.55 -6.49
N ALA A 31 -11.69 6.55 -6.83
CA ALA A 31 -12.10 5.17 -6.68
C ALA A 31 -12.47 4.83 -5.22
N PRO A 32 -13.41 3.90 -4.98
CA PRO A 32 -13.88 3.56 -3.63
C PRO A 32 -12.84 2.78 -2.81
N TRP A 33 -11.87 2.16 -3.47
CA TRP A 33 -10.81 1.35 -2.88
C TRP A 33 -9.44 1.96 -3.19
N ALA A 34 -8.54 1.83 -2.22
CA ALA A 34 -7.17 2.26 -2.27
C ALA A 34 -6.23 1.09 -2.03
N GLU A 35 -5.02 1.17 -2.56
CA GLU A 35 -3.95 0.20 -2.31
C GLU A 35 -2.70 0.88 -1.75
N LEU A 36 -2.12 0.29 -0.71
CA LEU A 36 -0.79 0.63 -0.21
C LEU A 36 0.11 -0.60 -0.35
N GLU A 37 1.24 -0.44 -1.03
CA GLU A 37 2.07 -1.55 -1.49
C GLU A 37 3.52 -1.39 -1.06
N SER A 38 4.10 -2.50 -0.58
CA SER A 38 5.53 -2.69 -0.42
C SER A 38 5.97 -3.98 -1.15
N ARG A 39 7.23 -4.37 -0.99
CA ARG A 39 7.70 -5.67 -1.49
C ARG A 39 7.20 -6.86 -0.65
N LYS A 40 6.64 -6.62 0.53
CA LYS A 40 6.24 -7.67 1.48
C LYS A 40 4.73 -7.78 1.63
N VAL A 41 4.00 -6.66 1.54
CA VAL A 41 2.55 -6.63 1.71
C VAL A 41 1.84 -5.65 0.78
N ILE A 42 0.59 -5.96 0.42
CA ILE A 42 -0.38 -5.03 -0.16
C ILE A 42 -1.58 -4.93 0.78
N LEU A 43 -1.97 -3.71 1.11
CA LEU A 43 -3.18 -3.41 1.87
C LEU A 43 -4.22 -2.83 0.94
N THR A 44 -5.35 -3.50 0.78
CA THR A 44 -6.52 -3.00 0.06
C THR A 44 -7.55 -2.50 1.07
N LEU A 45 -7.80 -1.18 1.06
CA LEU A 45 -8.59 -0.49 2.08
C LEU A 45 -9.61 0.47 1.44
N PRO A 46 -10.74 0.77 2.11
CA PRO A 46 -11.68 1.76 1.60
C PRO A 46 -11.00 3.13 1.49
N SER A 47 -11.10 3.80 0.34
CA SER A 47 -10.43 5.10 0.09
C SER A 47 -10.80 6.17 1.12
N LYS A 48 -11.97 6.06 1.76
CA LYS A 48 -12.39 6.98 2.82
C LYS A 48 -11.40 7.06 3.99
N VAL A 49 -10.75 5.95 4.37
CA VAL A 49 -9.79 5.94 5.50
C VAL A 49 -8.40 6.39 5.06
N ILE A 50 -8.10 6.26 3.77
CA ILE A 50 -6.80 6.61 3.20
C ILE A 50 -6.67 8.10 2.90
N ARG A 51 -7.78 8.81 2.65
CA ARG A 51 -7.78 10.24 2.34
C ARG A 51 -7.13 11.12 3.43
N THR A 52 -7.14 10.65 4.68
CA THR A 52 -6.53 11.35 5.83
C THR A 52 -5.14 10.81 6.19
N LEU A 53 -4.59 9.86 5.42
CA LEU A 53 -3.26 9.31 5.65
C LEU A 53 -2.20 10.32 5.16
N GLU A 54 -1.46 10.91 6.11
CA GLU A 54 -0.41 11.91 5.83
C GLU A 54 0.93 11.26 5.46
N ASP A 55 1.32 10.21 6.21
CA ASP A 55 2.58 9.49 6.02
C ASP A 55 2.32 8.01 5.69
N PRO A 56 2.17 7.68 4.39
CA PRO A 56 2.07 6.29 3.96
C PRO A 56 3.41 5.55 4.04
N GLU A 57 4.55 6.26 4.11
CA GLU A 57 5.87 5.63 4.15
C GLU A 57 6.11 4.98 5.51
N GLU A 58 5.83 5.71 6.59
CA GLU A 58 5.92 5.20 7.96
C GLU A 58 5.01 3.98 8.15
N LEU A 59 3.77 4.06 7.69
CA LEU A 59 2.82 2.95 7.77
C LEU A 59 3.33 1.70 7.02
N MET A 60 3.84 1.86 5.80
CA MET A 60 4.33 0.70 5.03
C MET A 60 5.61 0.11 5.61
N LYS A 61 6.50 0.91 6.20
CA LYS A 61 7.67 0.41 6.94
C LYS A 61 7.28 -0.37 8.19
N PHE A 62 6.27 0.11 8.92
CA PHE A 62 5.72 -0.61 10.06
C PHE A 62 5.16 -1.98 9.64
N TRP A 63 4.39 -2.02 8.56
CA TRP A 63 3.89 -3.27 8.01
C TRP A 63 5.00 -4.21 7.51
N ASP A 64 6.04 -3.70 6.85
CA ASP A 64 7.21 -4.51 6.48
C ASP A 64 7.84 -5.17 7.72
N GLY A 65 7.93 -4.44 8.85
CA GLY A 65 8.41 -4.99 10.12
C GLY A 65 7.50 -6.08 10.71
N ILE A 66 6.18 -5.93 10.62
CA ILE A 66 5.23 -7.01 11.00
C ILE A 66 5.48 -8.25 10.14
N MET A 67 5.66 -8.06 8.83
CA MET A 67 5.89 -9.16 7.91
C MET A 67 7.22 -9.87 8.20
N ASP A 68 8.26 -9.14 8.60
CA ASP A 68 9.54 -9.73 9.00
C ASP A 68 9.41 -10.51 10.31
N GLY A 69 8.80 -9.93 11.33
CA GLY A 69 8.55 -10.62 12.59
C GLY A 69 7.72 -11.90 12.42
N TYR A 70 6.76 -11.91 11.50
CA TYR A 70 6.01 -13.13 11.15
C TYR A 70 6.89 -14.19 10.47
N ALA A 71 7.81 -13.78 9.59
CA ALA A 71 8.74 -14.71 8.95
C ALA A 71 9.72 -15.31 9.98
N GLU A 72 10.29 -14.48 10.85
CA GLU A 72 11.18 -14.88 11.93
C GLU A 72 10.51 -15.87 12.89
N LEU A 73 9.26 -15.59 13.31
CA LEU A 73 8.48 -16.48 14.17
C LEU A 73 8.30 -17.88 13.55
N LEU A 74 8.20 -17.97 12.22
CA LEU A 74 8.06 -19.22 11.48
C LEU A 74 9.42 -19.86 11.11
N GLY A 75 10.55 -19.27 11.50
CA GLY A 75 11.89 -19.72 11.10
C GLY A 75 12.14 -19.61 9.59
N ARG A 76 11.54 -18.59 8.93
CA ARG A 76 11.66 -18.34 7.49
C ARG A 76 12.48 -17.10 7.21
N ASP A 77 13.01 -17.01 6.00
CA ASP A 77 13.68 -15.82 5.48
C ASP A 77 12.71 -14.62 5.42
N THR A 78 13.19 -13.44 5.77
CA THR A 78 12.49 -12.16 5.68
C THR A 78 12.26 -11.71 4.23
N GLU A 79 13.09 -12.16 3.29
CA GLU A 79 12.86 -11.97 1.87
C GLU A 79 11.67 -12.81 1.40
N ARG A 80 10.58 -12.11 1.04
CA ARG A 80 9.32 -12.75 0.67
C ARG A 80 9.36 -13.25 -0.77
N ARG A 81 9.11 -14.55 -0.98
CA ARG A 81 8.91 -15.15 -2.32
C ARG A 81 7.74 -14.51 -3.09
N ARG A 82 6.71 -14.03 -2.37
CA ARG A 82 5.53 -13.36 -2.94
C ARG A 82 5.03 -12.30 -1.98
N VAL A 83 4.42 -11.27 -2.52
CA VAL A 83 3.70 -10.25 -1.75
C VAL A 83 2.38 -10.84 -1.24
N GLU A 84 2.03 -10.60 0.02
CA GLU A 84 0.75 -11.01 0.60
C GLU A 84 -0.25 -9.85 0.60
N ARG A 85 -1.51 -10.10 0.28
CA ARG A 85 -2.56 -9.06 0.23
C ARG A 85 -3.56 -9.26 1.36
N PHE A 86 -3.82 -8.19 2.11
CA PHE A 86 -4.92 -8.10 3.06
C PHE A 86 -6.00 -7.16 2.52
N VAL A 87 -7.27 -7.54 2.71
CA VAL A 87 -8.45 -6.79 2.26
C VAL A 87 -9.37 -6.59 3.46
N SER A 88 -9.78 -5.34 3.72
CA SER A 88 -10.66 -4.98 4.84
C SER A 88 -11.78 -4.03 4.44
#